data_AF-A0A8D1AB04-F1
#
_entry.id   AF-A0A8D1AB04-F1
#
_cell.length_a   1.000
_cell.length_b   1.000
_cell.length_c   1.000
_cell.angle_alpha   90.00
_cell.angle_beta   90.00
_cell.angle_gamma   90.00
#
_symmetry.space_group_name_H-M   'P 1'
#
loop_
_entity.id
_entity.type
_entity.pdbx_description
1 polymer ?
#
loop_
_entity_poly.entity_id
_entity_poly.type
_entity_poly.pdbx_seq_one_letter_code
_entity_poly.pdbx_strand_id
1 'polypeptide(L)'
;MTAPKGSRTQKMKLPIFTRKGTLEVPSPTEEDWSKDDEEDYIFKGPDQELDSLPQPYRMINKLVNYLFDCSWEIIEERDKSRKAELSRIQPTIYPPLMESKLNKMPHCMALSQDYVFIGGTKGFSIYSLYNAKRVYAWEKLKVDVTSIWATDLGSEILIAPVDEMGIVPHLPF
;
A
#
# COMPACT_ATOMS: atom_id res chain seq x y z
N MET A 1 -33.12 0.08 59.96
CA MET A 1 -34.29 0.41 60.81
C MET A 1 -34.99 1.62 60.19
N THR A 2 -35.91 1.43 59.24
CA THR A 2 -37.39 1.35 59.41
C THR A 2 -38.05 2.61 60.01
N ALA A 3 -38.50 3.52 59.11
CA ALA A 3 -39.85 4.13 58.91
C ALA A 3 -40.76 4.45 60.14
N PRO A 4 -41.75 5.40 60.09
CA PRO A 4 -42.58 5.68 58.91
C PRO A 4 -43.23 7.10 58.72
N LYS A 5 -43.81 7.26 57.52
CA LYS A 5 -45.08 7.93 57.11
C LYS A 5 -45.61 9.16 57.87
N GLY A 6 -45.81 10.24 57.09
CA GLY A 6 -47.16 10.52 56.56
C GLY A 6 -47.99 11.67 57.16
N SER A 7 -48.30 12.63 56.29
CA SER A 7 -49.50 13.49 56.22
C SER A 7 -49.64 14.65 57.23
N ARG A 8 -49.91 15.86 56.72
CA ARG A 8 -51.24 16.53 56.85
C ARG A 8 -51.25 17.87 56.12
N THR A 9 -52.19 18.01 55.19
CA THR A 9 -52.59 19.22 54.47
C THR A 9 -53.20 20.26 55.42
N GLN A 10 -52.91 21.55 55.23
CA GLN A 10 -53.65 22.65 55.86
C GLN A 10 -54.06 23.70 54.80
N LYS A 11 -55.36 23.95 54.72
CA LYS A 11 -56.03 24.98 53.90
C LYS A 11 -55.80 26.38 54.48
N MET A 12 -55.75 27.40 53.62
CA MET A 12 -56.28 28.75 53.89
C MET A 12 -56.48 29.49 52.55
N LYS A 13 -57.72 29.66 52.10
CA LYS A 13 -58.61 30.85 52.20
C LYS A 13 -58.29 31.96 51.18
N LEU A 14 -59.13 32.02 50.14
CA LEU A 14 -59.33 33.17 49.23
C LEU A 14 -59.97 34.36 49.96
N PRO A 15 -59.69 35.58 49.51
CA PRO A 15 -60.71 36.62 49.44
C PRO A 15 -60.96 37.04 47.97
N ILE A 16 -62.25 37.25 47.68
CA ILE A 16 -62.80 37.71 46.40
C ILE A 16 -63.20 39.19 46.54
N PHE A 17 -63.17 39.90 45.40
CA PHE A 17 -63.85 41.17 45.08
C PHE A 17 -63.11 42.46 45.51
N THR A 18 -62.92 43.51 44.69
CA THR A 18 -63.57 43.94 43.44
C THR A 18 -62.78 45.11 42.83
N ARG A 19 -62.72 45.25 41.49
CA ARG A 19 -63.32 46.38 40.73
C ARG A 19 -63.03 46.25 39.23
N LYS A 20 -64.12 46.19 38.45
CA LYS A 20 -64.22 46.21 36.99
C LYS A 20 -63.32 47.27 36.32
N GLY A 21 -62.53 46.83 35.35
CA GLY A 21 -62.17 47.58 34.15
C GLY A 21 -62.31 46.61 32.98
N THR A 22 -63.33 46.79 32.15
CA THR A 22 -63.54 46.01 30.94
C THR A 22 -62.42 46.38 29.95
N LEU A 23 -61.36 45.57 29.89
CA LEU A 23 -60.45 45.55 28.75
C LEU A 23 -60.99 44.48 27.80
N GLU A 24 -61.70 44.93 26.77
CA GLU A 24 -62.01 44.08 25.62
C GLU A 24 -60.69 43.58 25.03
N VAL A 25 -60.50 42.27 25.06
CA VAL A 25 -59.48 41.61 24.23
C VAL A 25 -59.98 41.75 22.79
N PRO A 26 -59.20 42.33 21.86
CA PRO A 26 -59.62 42.35 20.48
C PRO A 26 -59.74 40.90 20.01
N SER A 27 -60.91 40.56 19.48
CA SER A 27 -61.14 39.30 18.78
C SER A 27 -60.06 39.14 17.71
N PRO A 28 -59.39 37.98 17.58
CA PRO A 28 -58.38 37.79 16.56
C PRO A 28 -59.05 38.04 15.20
N THR A 29 -58.58 39.05 14.48
CA THR A 29 -59.02 39.32 13.12
C THR A 29 -58.33 38.28 12.25
N GLU A 30 -59.09 37.56 11.41
CA GLU A 30 -58.61 36.47 10.53
C GLU A 30 -57.58 36.93 9.47
N GLU A 31 -57.12 38.17 9.53
CA GLU A 31 -56.21 38.80 8.56
C GLU A 31 -54.71 38.69 8.92
N ASP A 32 -54.36 38.07 10.06
CA ASP A 32 -52.96 37.85 10.48
C ASP A 32 -52.51 36.38 10.39
N TRP A 33 -53.34 35.51 9.82
CA TRP A 33 -52.88 34.22 9.34
C TRP A 33 -52.53 34.40 7.88
N SER A 34 -51.25 34.36 7.53
CA SER A 34 -50.83 34.14 6.15
C SER A 34 -51.67 32.98 5.64
N LYS A 35 -52.43 33.21 4.57
CA LYS A 35 -53.28 32.20 3.93
C LYS A 35 -52.50 30.88 3.92
N ASP A 36 -53.08 29.90 4.58
CA ASP A 36 -52.64 28.51 4.53
C ASP A 36 -52.84 28.09 3.07
N ASP A 37 -51.87 28.45 2.23
CA ASP A 37 -51.63 27.75 1.00
C ASP A 37 -51.25 26.35 1.46
N GLU A 38 -52.27 25.50 1.62
CA GLU A 38 -52.16 24.04 1.59
C GLU A 38 -51.61 23.63 0.21
N GLU A 39 -50.46 24.17 -0.19
CA GLU A 39 -49.57 23.45 -1.06
C GLU A 39 -49.14 22.24 -0.26
N ASP A 40 -49.67 21.08 -0.63
CA ASP A 40 -49.19 19.76 -0.27
C ASP A 40 -47.64 19.77 -0.35
N TYR A 41 -46.97 20.14 0.74
CA TYR A 41 -45.53 20.00 0.90
C TYR A 41 -45.26 18.52 1.09
N ILE A 42 -45.37 17.77 -0.01
CA ILE A 42 -44.89 16.41 -0.12
C ILE A 42 -43.39 16.51 0.09
N PHE A 43 -42.95 16.24 1.31
CA PHE A 43 -41.55 16.14 1.66
C PHE A 43 -40.94 14.98 0.86
N LYS A 44 -40.50 15.28 -0.36
CA LYS A 44 -39.80 14.31 -1.19
C LYS A 44 -38.47 14.04 -0.52
N GLY A 45 -38.28 12.80 -0.06
CA GLY A 45 -36.97 12.38 0.45
C GLY A 45 -35.91 12.58 -0.63
N PRO A 46 -34.63 12.77 -0.26
CA PRO A 46 -33.54 12.99 -1.24
C PRO A 46 -33.45 11.87 -2.29
N ASP A 47 -33.92 10.68 -1.96
CA ASP A 47 -33.94 9.49 -2.82
C ASP A 47 -35.04 9.56 -3.90
N GLN A 48 -36.05 10.41 -3.72
CA GLN A 48 -37.27 10.44 -4.55
C GLN A 48 -37.08 11.17 -5.89
N GLU A 49 -36.01 11.97 -6.04
CA GLU A 49 -35.64 12.56 -7.33
C GLU A 49 -34.99 11.54 -8.28
N LEU A 50 -34.26 10.56 -7.74
CA LEU A 50 -33.62 9.48 -8.51
C LEU A 50 -34.58 8.33 -8.82
N ASP A 51 -35.59 8.17 -7.97
CA ASP A 51 -36.59 7.09 -8.03
C ASP A 51 -37.95 7.59 -8.53
N SER A 52 -37.95 8.21 -9.72
CA SER A 52 -39.17 8.74 -10.35
C SER A 52 -40.19 7.66 -10.75
N LEU A 53 -39.80 6.39 -10.76
CA LEU A 53 -40.65 5.28 -11.20
C LEU A 53 -41.57 4.76 -10.08
N PRO A 54 -42.82 4.38 -10.41
CA PRO A 54 -43.69 3.67 -9.48
C PRO A 54 -43.21 2.24 -9.21
N GLN A 55 -43.66 1.63 -8.12
CA GLN A 55 -43.46 0.20 -7.92
C GLN A 55 -44.27 -0.62 -8.93
N PRO A 56 -43.72 -1.73 -9.46
CA PRO A 56 -42.44 -2.37 -9.12
C PRO A 56 -41.24 -1.88 -9.93
N TYR A 57 -41.46 -1.03 -10.94
CA TYR A 57 -40.44 -0.59 -11.90
C TYR A 57 -39.26 0.12 -11.25
N ARG A 58 -39.49 0.83 -10.13
CA ARG A 58 -38.42 1.40 -9.30
C ARG A 58 -37.39 0.36 -8.86
N MET A 59 -37.87 -0.78 -8.36
CA MET A 59 -37.00 -1.84 -7.86
C MET A 59 -36.18 -2.46 -9.00
N ILE A 60 -36.83 -2.62 -10.16
CA ILE A 60 -36.17 -3.10 -11.39
C ILE A 60 -35.07 -2.12 -11.80
N ASN A 61 -35.36 -0.82 -11.84
CA ASN A 61 -34.39 0.21 -12.21
C ASN A 61 -33.17 0.24 -11.28
N LYS A 62 -33.39 0.14 -9.96
CA LYS A 62 -32.29 0.03 -8.99
C LYS A 62 -31.40 -1.18 -9.25
N LEU A 63 -32.01 -2.35 -9.48
CA LEU A 63 -31.27 -3.57 -9.72
C LEU A 63 -30.45 -3.49 -11.02
N VAL A 64 -31.05 -2.92 -12.07
CA VAL A 64 -30.39 -2.73 -13.36
C VAL A 64 -29.23 -1.75 -13.25
N ASN A 65 -29.42 -0.60 -12.60
CA ASN A 65 -28.35 0.38 -12.39
C ASN A 65 -27.22 -0.21 -11.52
N TYR A 66 -27.58 -0.92 -10.45
CA TYR A 66 -26.59 -1.62 -9.63
C TYR A 66 -25.77 -2.64 -10.44
N LEU A 67 -26.41 -3.40 -11.34
CA LEU A 67 -25.70 -4.31 -12.23
C LEU A 67 -24.73 -3.56 -13.15
N PHE A 68 -25.14 -2.42 -13.69
CA PHE A 68 -24.25 -1.58 -14.51
C PHE A 68 -23.08 -1.03 -13.70
N ASP A 69 -23.32 -0.50 -12.51
CA ASP A 69 -22.29 0.05 -11.63
C ASP A 69 -21.25 -1.02 -11.28
N CYS A 70 -21.70 -2.21 -10.82
CA CYS A 70 -20.80 -3.33 -10.53
C CYS A 70 -20.03 -3.80 -11.77
N SER A 71 -20.71 -3.88 -12.92
CA SER A 71 -20.05 -4.29 -14.17
C SER A 71 -19.00 -3.27 -14.61
N TRP A 72 -19.29 -1.99 -14.45
CA TRP A 72 -18.40 -0.90 -14.81
C TRP A 72 -17.17 -0.86 -13.90
N GLU A 73 -17.34 -1.02 -12.60
CA GLU A 73 -16.23 -1.09 -11.63
C GLU A 73 -15.25 -2.22 -11.98
N ILE A 74 -15.78 -3.41 -12.27
CA ILE A 74 -14.98 -4.57 -12.67
C ILE A 74 -14.20 -4.30 -13.97
N ILE A 75 -14.83 -3.65 -14.96
CA ILE A 75 -14.17 -3.29 -16.22
C ILE A 75 -13.07 -2.26 -15.96
N GLU A 76 -13.37 -1.24 -15.17
CA GLU A 76 -12.43 -0.16 -14.85
C GLU A 76 -11.20 -0.68 -14.11
N GLU A 77 -11.37 -1.57 -13.12
CA GLU A 77 -10.28 -2.21 -12.39
C GLU A 77 -9.38 -3.05 -13.32
N ARG A 78 -9.98 -3.80 -14.25
CA ARG A 78 -9.22 -4.57 -15.25
C ARG A 78 -8.45 -3.68 -16.21
N ASP A 79 -9.04 -2.59 -16.65
CA ASP A 79 -8.37 -1.65 -17.55
C ASP A 79 -7.27 -0.87 -16.84
N LYS A 80 -7.46 -0.48 -15.57
CA LYS A 80 -6.42 0.09 -14.71
C LYS A 80 -5.25 -0.88 -14.58
N SER A 81 -5.51 -2.16 -14.30
CA SER A 81 -4.50 -3.20 -14.19
C SER A 81 -3.73 -3.43 -15.49
N ARG A 82 -4.43 -3.50 -16.63
CA ARG A 82 -3.79 -3.66 -17.95
C ARG A 82 -2.94 -2.46 -18.33
N LYS A 83 -3.40 -1.24 -18.06
CA LYS A 83 -2.62 -0.02 -18.29
C LYS A 83 -1.37 0.01 -17.41
N ALA A 84 -1.49 -0.38 -16.14
CA ALA A 84 -0.35 -0.49 -15.24
C ALA A 84 0.68 -1.51 -15.76
N GLU A 85 0.23 -2.67 -16.25
CA GLU A 85 1.12 -3.68 -16.84
C GLU A 85 1.80 -3.20 -18.13
N LEU A 86 1.05 -2.57 -19.04
CA LEU A 86 1.60 -1.99 -20.28
C LEU A 86 2.56 -0.82 -20.01
N SER A 87 2.38 -0.10 -18.90
CA SER A 87 3.30 0.96 -18.48
C SER A 87 4.59 0.44 -17.85
N ARG A 88 4.69 -0.87 -17.57
CA ARG A 88 5.93 -1.46 -17.05
C ARG A 88 6.97 -1.48 -18.17
N ILE A 89 8.02 -0.70 -17.99
CA ILE A 89 9.20 -0.77 -18.83
C ILE A 89 9.91 -2.09 -18.49
N GLN A 90 10.02 -2.99 -19.47
CA GLN A 90 10.86 -4.17 -19.32
C GLN A 90 12.33 -3.73 -19.33
N PRO A 91 13.14 -4.10 -18.32
CA PRO A 91 14.56 -3.80 -18.34
C PRO A 91 15.20 -4.51 -19.54
N THR A 92 16.15 -3.82 -20.18
CA THR A 92 16.94 -4.43 -21.26
C THR A 92 17.72 -5.62 -20.70
N ILE A 93 17.41 -6.81 -21.21
CA ILE A 93 18.16 -8.02 -20.88
C ILE A 93 19.35 -8.09 -21.83
N TYR A 94 20.56 -7.99 -21.28
CA TYR A 94 21.79 -8.18 -22.04
C TYR A 94 22.17 -9.66 -22.02
N PRO A 95 22.25 -10.34 -23.18
CA PRO A 95 22.75 -11.70 -23.22
C PRO A 95 24.24 -11.73 -22.82
N PRO A 96 24.72 -12.83 -22.22
CA PRO A 96 26.14 -12.98 -21.91
C PRO A 96 26.95 -12.94 -23.22
N LEU A 97 27.98 -12.09 -23.24
CA LEU A 97 28.84 -11.93 -24.42
C LEU A 97 29.76 -13.15 -24.62
N MET A 98 30.13 -13.81 -23.53
CA MET A 98 31.13 -14.87 -23.53
C MET A 98 30.85 -15.85 -22.39
N GLU A 99 31.06 -17.14 -22.68
CA GLU A 99 30.94 -18.22 -21.71
C GLU A 99 32.28 -18.96 -21.62
N SER A 100 32.80 -19.12 -20.41
CA SER A 100 34.00 -19.91 -20.15
C SER A 100 33.66 -21.14 -19.31
N LYS A 101 33.96 -22.32 -19.84
CA LYS A 101 33.81 -23.56 -19.08
C LYS A 101 34.98 -23.73 -18.13
N LEU A 102 34.68 -23.87 -16.84
CA LEU A 102 35.65 -24.24 -15.82
C LEU A 102 35.67 -25.76 -15.67
N ASN A 103 36.88 -26.33 -15.54
CA ASN A 103 37.04 -27.78 -15.37
C ASN A 103 36.50 -28.29 -14.03
N LYS A 104 36.42 -27.40 -13.04
CA LYS A 104 35.97 -27.67 -11.68
C LYS A 104 35.08 -26.53 -11.22
N MET A 105 34.17 -26.83 -10.30
CA MET A 105 33.35 -25.82 -9.64
C MET A 105 34.25 -24.90 -8.81
N PRO A 106 34.21 -23.57 -9.02
CA PRO A 106 34.94 -22.63 -8.19
C PRO A 106 34.25 -22.45 -6.84
N HIS A 107 35.01 -22.10 -5.81
CA HIS A 107 34.48 -21.75 -4.49
C HIS A 107 34.17 -20.26 -4.40
N CYS A 108 35.02 -19.42 -4.99
CA CYS A 108 34.91 -17.98 -4.92
C CYS A 108 35.43 -17.30 -6.18
N MET A 109 35.06 -16.02 -6.34
CA MET A 109 35.50 -15.19 -7.44
C MET A 109 35.62 -13.73 -6.97
N ALA A 110 36.62 -13.02 -7.48
CA ALA A 110 36.80 -11.58 -7.31
C ALA A 110 37.11 -10.93 -8.66
N LEU A 111 36.68 -9.69 -8.83
CA LEU A 111 36.91 -8.89 -10.02
C LEU A 111 37.77 -7.68 -9.65
N SER A 112 38.77 -7.39 -10.47
CA SER A 112 39.61 -6.21 -10.32
C SER A 112 40.24 -5.87 -11.67
N GLN A 113 40.15 -4.59 -12.04
CA GLN A 113 40.47 -4.10 -13.39
C GLN A 113 39.87 -5.01 -14.49
N ASP A 114 40.73 -5.48 -15.40
CA ASP A 114 40.38 -6.32 -16.54
C ASP A 114 40.55 -7.82 -16.27
N TYR A 115 40.61 -8.21 -14.99
CA TYR A 115 40.89 -9.58 -14.57
C TYR A 115 39.83 -10.14 -13.62
N VAL A 116 39.61 -11.44 -13.77
CA VAL A 116 38.77 -12.25 -12.89
C VAL A 116 39.66 -13.23 -12.14
N PHE A 117 39.61 -13.19 -10.82
CA PHE A 117 40.30 -14.11 -9.94
C PHE A 117 39.30 -15.16 -9.48
N ILE A 118 39.58 -16.43 -9.75
CA ILE A 118 38.69 -17.55 -9.44
C ILE A 118 39.42 -18.49 -8.50
N GLY A 119 38.93 -18.59 -7.27
CA GLY A 119 39.43 -19.51 -6.25
C GLY A 119 38.71 -20.84 -6.28
N GLY A 120 39.43 -21.92 -6.03
CA GLY A 120 38.85 -23.26 -5.98
C GLY A 120 39.75 -24.23 -5.24
N THR A 121 39.62 -25.51 -5.59
CA THR A 121 40.41 -26.56 -4.94
C THR A 121 41.89 -26.41 -5.27
N LYS A 122 42.75 -26.48 -4.25
CA LYS A 122 44.22 -26.45 -4.38
C LYS A 122 44.79 -25.19 -5.02
N GLY A 123 44.04 -24.09 -5.05
CA GLY A 123 44.49 -22.97 -5.87
C GLY A 123 43.51 -21.86 -6.17
N PHE A 124 44.01 -20.93 -6.96
CA PHE A 124 43.21 -19.95 -7.68
C PHE A 124 43.76 -19.76 -9.10
N SER A 125 42.97 -19.12 -9.95
CA SER A 125 43.31 -18.86 -11.34
C SER A 125 42.86 -17.47 -11.75
N ILE A 126 43.54 -16.89 -12.72
CA ILE A 126 43.30 -15.53 -13.21
C ILE A 126 42.90 -15.63 -14.67
N TYR A 127 41.78 -14.99 -15.02
CA TYR A 127 41.25 -14.89 -16.36
C TYR A 127 41.20 -13.43 -16.80
N SER A 128 41.44 -13.18 -18.08
CA SER A 128 41.21 -11.84 -18.65
C SER A 128 39.73 -11.68 -19.03
N LEU A 129 39.13 -10.56 -18.65
CA LEU A 129 37.74 -10.21 -18.99
C LEU A 129 37.53 -10.03 -20.50
N TYR A 130 38.55 -9.57 -21.23
CA TYR A 130 38.44 -9.29 -22.67
C TYR A 130 38.24 -10.54 -23.53
N ASN A 131 38.89 -11.64 -23.17
CA ASN A 131 38.94 -12.85 -24.00
C ASN A 131 38.57 -14.15 -23.25
N ALA A 132 38.22 -14.06 -21.97
CA ALA A 132 37.98 -15.18 -21.05
C ALA A 132 39.06 -16.27 -21.09
N LYS A 133 40.29 -15.92 -21.46
CA LYS A 133 41.41 -16.86 -21.42
C LYS A 133 42.05 -16.80 -20.05
N ARG A 134 42.44 -17.99 -19.58
CA ARG A 134 43.23 -18.13 -18.37
C ARG A 134 44.62 -17.55 -18.60
N VAL A 135 44.93 -16.47 -17.89
CA VAL A 135 46.22 -15.79 -17.90
C VAL A 135 47.20 -16.53 -16.98
N TYR A 136 46.71 -16.93 -15.81
CA TYR A 136 47.54 -17.56 -14.79
C TYR A 136 46.75 -18.59 -13.97
N ALA A 137 47.44 -19.58 -13.43
CA ALA A 137 46.86 -20.56 -12.52
C ALA A 137 47.88 -20.93 -11.44
N TRP A 138 47.48 -20.77 -10.18
CA TRP A 138 48.24 -21.19 -9.03
C TRP A 138 47.57 -22.43 -8.42
N GLU A 139 47.94 -23.62 -8.90
CA GLU A 139 47.33 -24.90 -8.49
C GLU A 139 48.23 -25.70 -7.50
N LYS A 140 49.24 -25.04 -6.92
CA LYS A 140 50.20 -25.66 -5.98
C LYS A 140 49.82 -25.49 -4.51
N LEU A 141 48.68 -24.89 -4.20
CA LEU A 141 48.24 -24.77 -2.81
C LEU A 141 47.80 -26.14 -2.30
N LYS A 142 48.27 -26.49 -1.10
CA LYS A 142 47.75 -27.66 -0.37
C LYS A 142 46.37 -27.38 0.25
N VAL A 143 45.95 -26.13 0.20
CA VAL A 143 44.73 -25.59 0.80
C VAL A 143 43.79 -25.11 -0.29
N ASP A 144 42.50 -25.19 0.00
CA ASP A 144 41.45 -24.70 -0.88
C ASP A 144 41.20 -23.23 -0.59
N VAL A 145 41.07 -22.43 -1.65
CA VAL A 145 40.80 -20.99 -1.50
C VAL A 145 39.30 -20.81 -1.33
N THR A 146 38.88 -20.28 -0.18
CA THR A 146 37.46 -20.08 0.19
C THR A 146 36.97 -18.68 -0.16
N SER A 147 37.85 -17.68 -0.10
CA SER A 147 37.56 -16.32 -0.56
C SER A 147 38.80 -15.65 -1.13
N ILE A 148 38.59 -14.69 -2.02
CA ILE A 148 39.65 -13.85 -2.59
C ILE A 148 39.17 -12.41 -2.48
N TRP A 149 40.03 -11.55 -1.94
CA TRP A 149 39.87 -10.11 -2.04
C TRP A 149 40.85 -9.59 -3.07
N ALA A 150 40.37 -8.74 -3.97
CA ALA A 150 41.20 -8.05 -4.96
C ALA A 150 40.90 -6.55 -4.87
N THR A 151 41.94 -5.73 -4.85
CA THR A 151 41.81 -4.27 -4.85
C THR A 151 42.81 -3.64 -5.81
N ASP A 152 42.34 -2.61 -6.49
CA ASP A 152 43.14 -1.87 -7.46
C ASP A 152 44.00 -0.84 -6.74
N LEU A 153 45.31 -0.86 -6.99
CA LEU A 153 46.29 0.10 -6.49
C LEU A 153 46.82 1.01 -7.61
N GLY A 154 45.99 1.27 -8.62
CA GLY A 154 46.37 2.02 -9.83
C GLY A 154 46.98 1.10 -10.89
N SER A 155 48.32 0.96 -10.92
CA SER A 155 49.01 0.10 -11.89
C SER A 155 49.12 -1.36 -11.46
N GLU A 156 48.85 -1.65 -10.18
CA GLU A 156 48.98 -2.97 -9.59
C GLU A 156 47.65 -3.42 -8.99
N ILE A 157 47.51 -4.74 -8.82
CA ILE A 157 46.36 -5.36 -8.17
C ILE A 157 46.88 -6.09 -6.95
N LEU A 158 46.40 -5.72 -5.76
CA LEU A 158 46.65 -6.46 -4.54
C LEU A 158 45.59 -7.55 -4.40
N ILE A 159 46.05 -8.79 -4.25
CA ILE A 159 45.19 -9.94 -4.01
C ILE A 159 45.48 -10.56 -2.64
N ALA A 160 44.42 -10.94 -1.94
CA ALA A 160 44.47 -11.64 -0.66
C ALA A 160 43.55 -12.88 -0.73
N PRO A 161 44.08 -14.04 -1.16
CA PRO A 161 43.38 -15.31 -1.04
C PRO A 161 43.33 -15.76 0.42
N VAL A 162 42.20 -16.32 0.83
CA VAL A 162 41.92 -16.77 2.19
C VAL A 162 41.42 -18.21 2.13
N ASP A 163 41.92 -19.06 3.02
CA ASP A 163 41.46 -20.43 3.25
C ASP A 163 40.70 -20.53 4.58
N GLU A 164 40.39 -21.73 5.04
CA GLU A 164 39.72 -21.95 6.34
C GLU A 164 40.58 -21.53 7.55
N MET A 165 41.90 -21.42 7.38
CA MET A 165 42.89 -21.12 8.42
C MET A 165 43.31 -19.65 8.44
N GLY A 166 43.01 -18.88 7.39
CA GLY A 166 43.24 -17.44 7.32
C GLY A 166 43.73 -17.00 5.95
N ILE A 167 44.48 -15.89 5.92
CA ILE A 167 45.08 -15.41 4.67
C ILE A 167 46.11 -16.44 4.23
N VAL A 168 45.95 -16.96 3.01
CA VAL A 168 46.92 -17.84 2.38
C VAL A 168 48.15 -16.98 2.08
N PRO A 169 49.25 -17.13 2.83
CA PRO A 169 50.42 -16.33 2.57
C PRO A 169 50.97 -16.77 1.22
N HIS A 170 51.25 -15.81 0.36
CA HIS A 170 52.13 -16.02 -0.77
C HIS A 170 53.51 -16.41 -0.20
N LEU A 171 53.77 -17.69 0.03
CA LEU A 171 55.10 -18.18 0.39
C LEU A 171 55.89 -18.41 -0.90
N PRO A 172 56.90 -17.59 -1.21
CA PRO A 172 57.91 -17.97 -2.18
C PRO A 172 58.89 -18.90 -1.47
N PHE A 173 58.86 -20.19 -1.81
CA PHE A 173 60.01 -21.08 -1.60
C PHE A 173 60.17 -21.94 -2.85
#